data_AF-A0A918YQS2-F1
#
_entry.id   AF-A0A918YQS2-F1
#
_cell.length_a   1.000
_cell.length_b   1.000
_cell.length_c   1.000
_cell.angle_alpha   90.00
_cell.angle_beta   90.00
_cell.angle_gamma   90.00
#
_symmetry.space_group_name_H-M   'P 1'
#
loop_
_entity.id
_entity.type
_entity.pdbx_description
1 polymer ?
#
loop_
_entity_poly.entity_id
_entity_poly.type
_entity_poly.pdbx_seq_one_letter_code
_entity_poly.pdbx_strand_id
1 'polypeptide(L)'
;MLRAEPAVFGPVASDPTVSRLVDTLAAAGPRALAAIRRARSEVRERVWQLAGQTAPDSGGEVIVDIDGVLVLAHSEKQDATATWKKTFGHHPLLAFVAHGHEGSGEPVAGLLRPGNAGSNTASDHITVARKALAQLPVKHRRGRRDAGPHRLSGRNPRVPQPVDTARTMAVLLRRDGHHRLHPPGRPPRPRHCLDARGRTRRQRA
;
A
#
# COMPACT_ATOMS: atom_id res chain seq x y z
N MET A 1 -2.91 -24.87 4.20
CA MET A 1 -3.75 -25.41 5.29
C MET A 1 -2.91 -25.31 6.58
N LEU A 2 -3.20 -24.40 7.52
CA LEU A 2 -2.28 -24.12 8.65
C LEU A 2 -1.97 -25.36 9.51
N ARG A 3 -2.99 -26.20 9.77
CA ARG A 3 -2.86 -27.45 10.51
C ARG A 3 -2.02 -28.53 9.82
N ALA A 4 -1.75 -28.39 8.51
CA ALA A 4 -0.94 -29.34 7.77
C ALA A 4 0.58 -29.11 7.97
N GLU A 5 0.97 -27.99 8.57
CA GLU A 5 2.37 -27.58 8.73
C GLU A 5 2.73 -27.35 10.22
N PRO A 6 2.60 -28.35 11.09
CA PRO A 6 2.84 -28.19 12.53
C PRO A 6 4.30 -27.83 12.87
N ALA A 7 5.26 -28.18 11.99
CA ALA A 7 6.66 -27.78 12.14
C ALA A 7 6.86 -26.25 12.01
N VAL A 8 5.95 -25.57 11.32
CA VAL A 8 6.02 -24.11 11.10
C VAL A 8 5.12 -23.37 12.08
N PHE A 9 3.90 -23.87 12.32
CA PHE A 9 2.87 -23.15 13.07
C PHE A 9 2.60 -23.68 14.49
N GLY A 10 3.19 -24.82 14.87
CA GLY A 10 2.92 -25.47 16.14
C GLY A 10 1.47 -25.96 16.27
N PRO A 11 0.95 -26.12 17.50
CA PRO A 11 -0.45 -26.48 17.74
C PRO A 11 -1.41 -25.43 17.18
N VAL A 12 -2.30 -25.84 16.28
CA VAL A 12 -3.34 -24.98 15.68
C VAL A 12 -4.71 -25.38 16.23
N ALA A 13 -5.56 -24.38 16.52
CA ALA A 13 -6.93 -24.61 16.97
C ALA A 13 -7.75 -25.40 15.94
N SER A 14 -8.68 -26.24 16.42
CA SER A 14 -9.64 -26.95 15.56
C SER A 14 -10.64 -25.98 14.92
N ASP A 15 -11.21 -26.37 13.76
CA ASP A 15 -12.18 -25.54 13.03
C ASP A 15 -13.37 -25.09 13.91
N PRO A 16 -13.99 -25.94 14.77
CA PRO A 16 -15.04 -25.50 15.68
C PRO A 16 -14.57 -24.49 16.73
N THR A 17 -13.30 -24.54 17.14
CA THR A 17 -12.72 -23.57 18.09
C THR A 17 -12.51 -22.23 17.41
N VAL A 18 -12.02 -22.23 16.16
CA VAL A 18 -11.90 -21.02 15.35
C VAL A 18 -13.27 -20.40 15.11
N SER A 19 -14.29 -21.19 14.75
CA SER A 19 -15.65 -20.69 14.53
C SER A 19 -16.21 -19.97 15.76
N ARG A 20 -16.16 -20.60 16.93
CA ARG A 20 -16.65 -19.99 18.19
C ARG A 20 -15.89 -18.73 18.58
N LEU A 21 -14.59 -18.67 18.29
CA LEU A 21 -13.81 -17.45 18.49
C LEU A 21 -14.31 -16.33 17.56
N VAL A 22 -14.59 -16.63 16.29
CA VAL A 22 -15.16 -15.65 15.35
C VAL A 22 -16.51 -15.13 15.85
N ASP A 23 -17.39 -16.00 16.34
CA ASP A 23 -18.69 -15.60 16.92
C ASP A 23 -18.50 -14.68 18.13
N THR A 24 -17.55 -15.01 19.00
CA THR A 24 -17.21 -14.20 20.19
C THR A 24 -16.69 -12.82 19.80
N LEU A 25 -15.80 -12.75 18.81
CA LEU A 25 -15.26 -11.48 18.31
C LEU A 25 -16.33 -10.65 17.59
N ALA A 26 -17.23 -11.30 16.86
CA ALA A 26 -18.37 -10.64 16.21
C ALA A 26 -19.31 -10.01 17.25
N ALA A 27 -19.64 -10.73 18.31
CA ALA A 27 -20.45 -10.23 19.42
C ALA A 27 -19.79 -9.05 20.17
N ALA A 28 -18.46 -9.04 20.28
CA ALA A 28 -17.69 -7.96 20.90
C ALA A 28 -17.57 -6.69 20.03
N GLY A 29 -18.00 -6.74 18.76
CA GLY A 29 -18.23 -5.58 17.91
C GLY A 29 -17.00 -4.64 17.74
N PRO A 30 -17.17 -3.32 17.85
CA PRO A 30 -16.10 -2.35 17.58
C PRO A 30 -14.82 -2.54 18.41
N ARG A 31 -14.94 -3.04 19.66
CA ARG A 31 -13.79 -3.28 20.55
C ARG A 31 -12.88 -4.37 20.00
N ALA A 32 -13.44 -5.49 19.57
CA ALA A 32 -12.69 -6.57 18.94
C ALA A 32 -12.03 -6.10 17.64
N LEU A 33 -12.77 -5.37 16.80
CA LEU A 33 -12.21 -4.80 15.56
C LEU A 33 -11.04 -3.84 15.81
N ALA A 34 -11.11 -3.01 16.85
CA ALA A 34 -10.02 -2.12 17.23
C ALA A 34 -8.78 -2.90 17.69
N ALA A 35 -8.96 -3.93 18.51
CA ALA A 35 -7.88 -4.80 18.98
C ALA A 35 -7.20 -5.54 17.82
N ILE A 36 -7.97 -6.14 16.90
CA ILE A 36 -7.45 -6.83 15.72
C ILE A 36 -6.67 -5.87 14.82
N ARG A 37 -7.20 -4.66 14.57
CA ARG A 37 -6.52 -3.63 13.77
C ARG A 37 -5.20 -3.22 14.41
N ARG A 38 -5.15 -3.06 15.74
CA ARG A 38 -3.92 -2.75 16.45
C ARG A 38 -2.89 -3.87 16.28
N ALA A 39 -3.28 -5.11 16.58
CA ALA A 39 -2.39 -6.27 16.46
C ALA A 39 -1.85 -6.42 15.02
N ARG A 40 -2.71 -6.29 14.00
CA ARG A 40 -2.29 -6.34 12.59
C ARG A 40 -1.29 -5.24 12.23
N SER A 41 -1.49 -4.02 12.73
CA SER A 41 -0.55 -2.93 12.48
C SER A 41 0.81 -3.18 13.12
N GLU A 42 0.85 -3.69 14.35
CA GLU A 42 2.10 -4.00 15.07
C GLU A 42 2.86 -5.14 14.38
N VAL A 43 2.15 -6.22 14.02
CA VAL A 43 2.74 -7.34 13.28
C VAL A 43 3.26 -6.90 11.91
N ARG A 44 2.51 -6.08 11.18
CA ARG A 44 2.96 -5.56 9.86
C ARG A 44 4.25 -4.78 9.98
N GLU A 45 4.35 -3.88 10.97
CA GLU A 45 5.58 -3.12 11.19
C GLU A 45 6.78 -4.05 11.43
N ARG A 46 6.59 -5.12 12.22
CA ARG A 46 7.63 -6.12 12.44
C ARG A 46 7.97 -6.91 11.16
N VAL A 47 6.97 -7.32 10.39
CA VAL A 47 7.17 -8.06 9.13
C VAL A 47 7.94 -7.20 8.12
N TRP A 48 7.59 -5.93 7.96
CA TRP A 48 8.29 -5.04 7.04
C TRP A 48 9.74 -4.79 7.48
N GLN A 49 10.00 -4.65 8.79
CA GLN A 49 11.37 -4.58 9.30
C GLN A 49 12.19 -5.83 8.97
N LEU A 50 11.58 -7.01 9.09
CA LEU A 50 12.24 -8.29 8.78
C LEU A 50 12.46 -8.48 7.27
N ALA A 51 11.55 -8.00 6.43
CA ALA A 51 11.66 -8.04 4.98
C ALA A 51 12.79 -7.11 4.46
N GLY A 52 13.10 -6.03 5.17
CA GLY A 52 14.23 -5.17 4.83
C GLY A 52 14.09 -4.56 3.43
N GLN A 53 14.98 -4.91 2.50
CA GLN A 53 14.96 -4.37 1.13
C GLN A 53 13.78 -4.88 0.29
N THR A 54 13.17 -6.00 0.67
CA THR A 54 11.98 -6.54 -0.02
C THR A 54 10.67 -6.02 0.58
N ALA A 55 10.74 -5.19 1.63
CA ALA A 55 9.56 -4.53 2.20
C ALA A 55 8.97 -3.52 1.20
N PRO A 56 7.64 -3.31 1.21
CA PRO A 56 6.99 -2.41 0.27
C PRO A 56 7.36 -0.94 0.51
N ASP A 57 7.87 -0.59 1.71
CA ASP A 57 8.33 0.74 2.07
C ASP A 57 9.84 0.96 1.83
N SER A 58 10.56 -0.03 1.29
CA SER A 58 12.03 0.03 1.11
C SER A 58 12.47 1.16 0.18
N GLY A 59 11.66 1.46 -0.84
CA GLY A 59 11.84 2.60 -1.75
C GLY A 59 11.53 3.97 -1.13
N GLY A 60 11.22 4.01 0.16
CA GLY A 60 10.77 5.22 0.85
C GLY A 60 9.39 5.66 0.41
N GLU A 61 8.59 4.79 -0.18
CA GLU A 61 7.23 5.09 -0.61
C GLU A 61 6.35 3.86 -0.45
N VAL A 62 5.09 4.05 -0.04
CA VAL A 62 4.09 2.99 0.03
C VAL A 62 2.95 3.36 -0.89
N ILE A 63 2.61 2.46 -1.82
CA ILE A 63 1.45 2.60 -2.69
C ILE A 63 0.31 1.79 -2.07
N VAL A 64 -0.80 2.47 -1.78
CA VAL A 64 -2.05 1.83 -1.36
C VAL A 64 -3.05 1.96 -2.48
N ASP A 65 -3.46 0.84 -3.05
CA ASP A 65 -4.57 0.76 -3.97
C ASP A 65 -5.89 0.69 -3.19
N ILE A 66 -6.90 1.45 -3.61
CA ILE A 66 -8.27 1.42 -3.08
C ILE A 66 -9.22 1.18 -4.24
N ASP A 67 -9.87 0.02 -4.25
CA ASP A 67 -10.80 -0.35 -5.31
C ASP A 67 -12.06 -1.06 -4.80
N GLY A 68 -13.14 -0.89 -5.56
CA GLY A 68 -14.43 -1.52 -5.32
C GLY A 68 -14.49 -2.89 -5.99
N VAL A 69 -14.77 -3.93 -5.21
CA VAL A 69 -14.84 -5.31 -5.71
C VAL A 69 -16.28 -5.81 -5.59
N LEU A 70 -16.77 -6.53 -6.59
CA LEU A 70 -18.05 -7.23 -6.48
C LEU A 70 -17.85 -8.60 -5.84
N VAL A 71 -18.54 -8.86 -4.75
CA VAL A 71 -18.60 -10.16 -4.09
C VAL A 71 -19.97 -10.76 -4.36
N LEU A 72 -20.02 -11.78 -5.20
CA LEU A 72 -21.29 -12.40 -5.59
C LEU A 72 -21.91 -13.17 -4.41
N ALA A 73 -23.22 -13.01 -4.25
CA ALA A 73 -24.00 -13.75 -3.28
C ALA A 73 -25.17 -14.45 -3.99
N HIS A 74 -25.56 -15.61 -3.46
CA HIS A 74 -26.68 -16.40 -3.97
C HIS A 74 -27.88 -16.38 -2.98
N SER A 75 -27.91 -15.43 -2.05
CA SER A 75 -28.96 -15.31 -1.03
C SER A 75 -29.15 -13.84 -0.67
N GLU A 76 -30.40 -13.46 -0.40
CA GLU A 76 -30.82 -12.12 0.02
C GLU A 76 -30.50 -11.88 1.51
N LYS A 77 -29.23 -12.02 1.86
CA LYS A 77 -28.74 -11.94 3.22
C LYS A 77 -28.09 -10.57 3.45
N GLN A 78 -28.59 -9.86 4.47
CA GLN A 78 -28.11 -8.54 4.87
C GLN A 78 -28.06 -7.55 3.68
N ASP A 79 -26.88 -7.00 3.39
CA ASP A 79 -26.67 -5.96 2.38
C ASP A 79 -26.46 -6.53 0.96
N ALA A 80 -26.79 -7.79 0.72
CA ALA A 80 -26.69 -8.36 -0.62
C ALA A 80 -27.82 -7.78 -1.50
N THR A 81 -27.46 -7.07 -2.56
CA THR A 81 -28.42 -6.41 -3.46
C THR A 81 -28.01 -6.58 -4.92
N ALA A 82 -28.90 -6.21 -5.85
CA ALA A 82 -28.53 -6.04 -7.25
C ALA A 82 -27.37 -5.04 -7.38
N THR A 83 -26.43 -5.33 -8.28
CA THR A 83 -25.23 -4.52 -8.56
C THR A 83 -25.35 -3.82 -9.90
N TRP A 84 -24.51 -2.81 -10.13
CA TRP A 84 -24.46 -2.10 -11.41
C TRP A 84 -24.04 -3.00 -12.59
N LYS A 85 -23.30 -4.09 -12.33
CA LYS A 85 -22.93 -5.08 -13.36
C LYS A 85 -24.03 -6.11 -13.62
N LYS A 86 -25.27 -5.86 -13.18
CA LYS A 86 -26.41 -6.78 -13.31
C LYS A 86 -26.13 -8.15 -12.65
N THR A 87 -25.36 -8.15 -11.57
CA THR A 87 -25.17 -9.31 -10.70
C THR A 87 -25.84 -9.06 -9.35
N PHE A 88 -25.72 -10.01 -8.41
CA PHE A 88 -26.28 -9.89 -7.07
C PHE A 88 -25.21 -10.15 -6.01
N GLY A 89 -25.14 -9.31 -4.98
CA GLY A 89 -24.18 -9.47 -3.89
C GLY A 89 -23.78 -8.15 -3.24
N HIS A 90 -22.51 -8.03 -2.87
CA HIS A 90 -21.96 -6.86 -2.17
C HIS A 90 -20.96 -6.12 -3.05
N HIS A 91 -20.72 -4.84 -2.73
CA HIS A 91 -19.72 -4.02 -3.41
C HIS A 91 -18.74 -3.39 -2.41
N PRO A 92 -18.00 -4.20 -1.63
CA PRO A 92 -17.02 -3.67 -0.67
C PRO A 92 -15.96 -2.80 -1.34
N LEU A 93 -15.45 -1.83 -0.58
CA LEU A 93 -14.27 -1.06 -0.94
C LEU A 93 -13.08 -1.62 -0.16
N LEU A 94 -12.06 -2.11 -0.86
CA LEU A 94 -10.90 -2.76 -0.26
C LEU A 94 -9.65 -1.91 -0.51
N ALA A 95 -8.73 -1.94 0.44
CA ALA A 95 -7.43 -1.27 0.31
C ALA A 95 -6.28 -2.25 0.48
N PHE A 96 -5.32 -2.21 -0.44
CA PHE A 96 -4.17 -3.08 -0.49
C PHE A 96 -2.87 -2.28 -0.62
N VAL A 97 -1.84 -2.64 0.14
CA VAL A 97 -0.48 -2.19 -0.13
C VAL A 97 0.07 -3.00 -1.29
N ALA A 98 0.58 -2.31 -2.32
CA ALA A 98 1.26 -2.96 -3.44
C ALA A 98 2.71 -3.32 -3.04
N HIS A 99 3.11 -4.58 -3.27
CA HIS A 99 4.48 -5.07 -3.05
C HIS A 99 5.29 -5.15 -4.36
N GLY A 100 4.93 -4.34 -5.36
CA GLY A 100 5.54 -4.37 -6.69
C GLY A 100 5.06 -5.55 -7.55
N HIS A 101 5.71 -5.78 -8.69
CA HIS A 101 5.31 -6.81 -9.66
C HIS A 101 5.44 -8.24 -9.13
N GLU A 102 6.49 -8.51 -8.36
CA GLU A 102 6.80 -9.84 -7.82
C GLU A 102 6.07 -10.14 -6.51
N GLY A 103 5.41 -9.15 -5.91
CA GLY A 103 4.79 -9.24 -4.60
C GLY A 103 3.27 -9.28 -4.67
N SER A 104 2.64 -10.12 -3.86
CA SER A 104 1.19 -10.09 -3.68
C SER A 104 0.77 -8.85 -2.88
N GLY A 105 -0.40 -8.29 -3.22
CA GLY A 105 -0.96 -7.16 -2.47
C GLY A 105 -1.26 -7.54 -1.02
N GLU A 106 -0.99 -6.63 -0.08
CA GLU A 106 -1.26 -6.85 1.34
C GLU A 106 -2.52 -6.07 1.78
N PRO A 107 -3.58 -6.74 2.27
CA PRO A 107 -4.81 -6.06 2.67
C PRO A 107 -4.57 -5.19 3.91
N VAL A 108 -4.93 -3.91 3.83
CA VAL A 108 -4.82 -2.93 4.91
C VAL A 108 -6.16 -2.34 5.33
N ALA A 109 -7.19 -2.36 4.51
CA ALA A 109 -8.53 -2.01 4.96
C ALA A 109 -9.61 -2.65 4.11
N GLY A 110 -10.81 -2.72 4.68
CA GLY A 110 -12.01 -3.07 3.97
C GLY A 110 -13.20 -2.34 4.58
N LEU A 111 -14.10 -1.87 3.71
CA LEU A 111 -15.40 -1.35 4.07
C LEU A 111 -16.44 -2.21 3.36
N LEU A 112 -17.21 -2.95 4.16
CA LEU A 112 -18.36 -3.71 3.65
C LEU A 112 -19.46 -2.73 3.25
N ARG A 113 -20.04 -2.95 2.08
CA ARG A 113 -21.05 -2.07 1.49
C ARG A 113 -22.07 -2.89 0.69
N PRO A 114 -23.30 -2.40 0.55
CA PRO A 114 -24.30 -3.08 -0.26
C PRO A 114 -23.91 -3.15 -1.73
N GLY A 115 -24.49 -4.11 -2.47
CA GLY A 115 -24.19 -4.33 -3.89
C GLY A 115 -24.48 -3.13 -4.79
N ASN A 116 -25.41 -2.29 -4.39
CA ASN A 116 -25.80 -1.06 -5.08
C ASN A 116 -25.00 0.18 -4.65
N ALA A 117 -23.98 0.03 -3.79
CA ALA A 117 -23.13 1.14 -3.38
C ALA A 117 -22.38 1.74 -4.57
N GLY A 118 -22.29 3.08 -4.61
CA GLY A 118 -21.56 3.80 -5.65
C GLY A 118 -20.05 3.50 -5.62
N SER A 119 -19.42 3.37 -6.79
CA SER A 119 -17.98 3.10 -6.90
C SER A 119 -17.11 4.24 -6.35
N ASN A 120 -17.57 5.49 -6.47
CA ASN A 120 -16.81 6.70 -6.15
C ASN A 120 -17.40 7.50 -4.99
N THR A 121 -18.15 6.86 -4.09
CA THR A 121 -18.72 7.54 -2.91
C THR A 121 -17.58 8.12 -2.06
N ALA A 122 -17.43 9.45 -2.06
CA ALA A 122 -16.27 10.11 -1.46
C ALA A 122 -16.11 9.82 0.05
N SER A 123 -17.21 9.74 0.79
CA SER A 123 -17.19 9.41 2.22
C SER A 123 -16.64 8.01 2.49
N ASP A 124 -16.93 7.05 1.61
CA ASP A 124 -16.44 5.66 1.72
C ASP A 124 -14.93 5.63 1.50
N HIS A 125 -14.48 6.30 0.44
CA HIS A 125 -13.05 6.43 0.10
C HIS A 125 -12.26 7.11 1.23
N ILE A 126 -12.77 8.20 1.79
CA ILE A 126 -12.15 8.87 2.95
C ILE A 126 -12.09 7.91 4.15
N THR A 127 -13.16 7.16 4.40
CA THR A 127 -13.23 6.20 5.51
C THR A 127 -12.22 5.08 5.35
N VAL A 128 -12.12 4.49 4.17
CA VAL A 128 -11.16 3.42 3.86
C VAL A 128 -9.73 3.94 3.89
N ALA A 129 -9.46 5.10 3.32
CA ALA A 129 -8.13 5.72 3.36
C ALA A 129 -7.65 5.95 4.80
N ARG A 130 -8.50 6.49 5.68
CA ARG A 130 -8.18 6.66 7.10
C ARG A 130 -7.87 5.33 7.80
N LYS A 131 -8.67 4.29 7.52
CA LYS A 131 -8.44 2.94 8.07
C LYS A 131 -7.14 2.33 7.56
N ALA A 132 -6.84 2.49 6.28
CA ALA A 132 -5.62 2.01 5.65
C ALA A 132 -4.38 2.69 6.24
N LEU A 133 -4.39 4.03 6.38
CA LEU A 133 -3.31 4.78 7.01
C LEU A 133 -3.05 4.30 8.44
N ALA A 134 -4.10 4.04 9.22
CA ALA A 134 -3.95 3.52 10.58
C ALA A 134 -3.32 2.12 10.66
N GLN A 135 -3.25 1.39 9.54
CA GLN A 135 -2.61 0.08 9.46
C GLN A 135 -1.14 0.13 9.05
N LEU A 136 -0.64 1.26 8.53
CA LEU A 136 0.75 1.40 8.11
C LEU A 136 1.68 1.71 9.29
N PRO A 137 3.01 1.49 9.17
CA PRO A 137 3.98 1.95 10.17
C PRO A 137 3.83 3.44 10.45
N VAL A 138 4.05 3.85 11.71
CA VAL A 138 3.78 5.22 12.21
C VAL A 138 4.40 6.31 11.31
N LYS A 139 5.61 6.05 10.81
CA LYS A 139 6.37 6.96 9.92
C LYS A 139 5.65 7.30 8.60
N HIS A 140 4.69 6.48 8.15
CA HIS A 140 3.92 6.70 6.90
C HIS A 140 2.49 7.21 7.13
N ARG A 141 2.07 7.41 8.39
CA ARG A 141 0.67 7.79 8.71
C ARG A 141 0.36 9.26 8.49
N ARG A 142 1.37 10.10 8.26
CA ARG A 142 1.21 11.55 8.04
C ARG A 142 1.68 11.90 6.63
N GLY A 143 0.84 12.64 5.91
CA GLY A 143 1.25 13.29 4.67
C GLY A 143 2.26 14.41 4.95
N ARG A 144 3.02 14.78 3.92
CA ARG A 144 3.97 15.90 3.93
C ARG A 144 3.28 17.20 4.39
N ARG A 145 3.91 17.97 5.29
CA ARG A 145 3.45 19.33 5.65
C ARG A 145 3.87 20.39 4.62
N ASP A 146 4.87 20.09 3.81
CA ASP A 146 5.39 20.99 2.80
C ASP A 146 4.70 20.72 1.46
N ALA A 147 3.53 21.33 1.24
CA ALA A 147 2.98 21.49 -0.08
C ALA A 147 3.75 22.61 -0.82
N GLY A 148 4.99 22.34 -1.21
CA GLY A 148 5.57 23.06 -2.36
C GLY A 148 4.71 22.79 -3.59
N PRO A 149 4.65 23.69 -4.58
CA PRO A 149 3.70 23.60 -5.68
C PRO A 149 4.08 22.44 -6.59
N HIS A 150 3.67 21.23 -6.22
CA HIS A 150 3.55 20.13 -7.16
C HIS A 150 2.39 20.48 -8.05
N ARG A 151 2.69 21.31 -9.05
CA ARG A 151 1.98 21.32 -10.33
C ARG A 151 1.77 19.84 -10.64
N LEU A 152 0.51 19.43 -10.82
CA LEU A 152 0.17 18.22 -11.57
C LEU A 152 0.83 18.40 -12.94
N SER A 153 2.13 18.15 -13.03
CA SER A 153 2.83 18.17 -14.30
C SER A 153 2.17 17.05 -15.06
N GLY A 154 1.61 17.33 -16.23
CA GLY A 154 0.92 16.37 -17.09
C GLY A 154 1.81 15.23 -17.61
N ARG A 155 2.90 14.92 -16.90
CA ARG A 155 3.68 13.70 -17.00
C ARG A 155 3.45 12.93 -15.71
N ASN A 156 2.46 12.05 -15.76
CA ASN A 156 2.28 10.97 -14.81
C ASN A 156 3.66 10.29 -14.62
N PRO A 157 4.34 10.38 -13.46
CA PRO A 157 5.45 9.47 -13.20
C PRO A 157 4.84 8.09 -13.37
N ARG A 158 5.38 7.29 -14.29
CA ARG A 158 4.79 6.02 -14.74
C ARG A 158 4.45 5.17 -13.51
N VAL A 159 3.22 5.27 -13.03
CA VAL A 159 2.58 4.23 -12.25
C VAL A 159 2.64 3.02 -13.18
N PRO A 160 3.26 1.90 -12.77
CA PRO A 160 3.16 0.67 -13.54
C PRO A 160 1.68 0.45 -13.81
N GLN A 161 1.29 0.49 -15.09
CA GLN A 161 -0.12 0.41 -15.47
C GLN A 161 -0.66 -0.92 -14.92
N PRO A 162 -1.67 -0.91 -14.04
CA PRO A 162 -2.38 -2.13 -13.72
C PRO A 162 -2.99 -2.67 -15.02
N VAL A 163 -2.92 -3.98 -15.22
CA VAL A 163 -3.38 -4.66 -16.45
C VAL A 163 -4.90 -4.67 -16.61
N ASP A 164 -5.64 -3.82 -15.91
CA ASP A 164 -7.10 -3.82 -15.93
C ASP A 164 -7.65 -2.38 -15.90
N THR A 165 -8.65 -2.11 -16.74
CA THR A 165 -9.07 -0.75 -17.14
C THR A 165 -10.03 -0.09 -16.13
N ALA A 166 -9.98 -0.49 -14.86
CA ALA A 166 -10.75 0.15 -13.79
C ALA A 166 -10.03 1.42 -13.33
N ARG A 167 -10.78 2.49 -13.04
CA ARG A 167 -10.22 3.74 -12.50
C ARG A 167 -9.76 3.50 -11.06
N THR A 168 -8.51 3.08 -10.92
CA THR A 168 -7.77 2.86 -9.68
C THR A 168 -7.51 4.18 -8.96
N MET A 169 -7.87 4.28 -7.68
CA MET A 169 -7.36 5.34 -6.80
C MET A 169 -6.16 4.82 -6.02
N ALA A 170 -4.96 5.18 -6.45
CA ALA A 170 -3.73 4.92 -5.70
C ALA A 170 -3.43 6.09 -4.76
N VAL A 171 -3.28 5.79 -3.47
CA VAL A 171 -2.70 6.72 -2.49
C VAL A 171 -1.21 6.45 -2.41
N LEU A 172 -0.41 7.45 -2.75
CA LEU A 172 1.04 7.41 -2.74
C LEU A 172 1.60 8.06 -1.46
N LEU A 173 2.35 7.32 -0.66
CA LEU A 173 2.89 7.81 0.62
C LEU A 173 4.40 7.76 0.64
N ARG A 174 5.05 8.91 0.41
CA ARG A 174 6.51 9.03 0.39
C ARG A 174 7.11 9.45 1.73
N ARG A 175 8.29 8.93 2.06
CA ARG A 175 9.15 9.31 3.18
C ARG A 175 9.99 10.52 2.77
N ASP A 176 10.04 11.54 3.62
CA ASP A 176 11.09 12.56 3.55
C ASP A 176 12.37 12.00 4.19
N GLY A 177 13.28 11.51 3.35
CA GLY A 177 14.65 11.21 3.74
C GLY A 177 15.57 12.30 3.21
N HIS A 178 16.07 13.18 4.08
CA HIS A 178 17.25 13.99 3.76
C HIS A 178 18.51 13.11 3.74
N HIS A 179 18.60 12.21 2.77
CA HIS A 179 19.91 11.74 2.30
C HIS A 179 20.21 12.50 1.01
N ARG A 180 20.94 13.61 1.15
CA ARG A 180 21.74 14.12 0.03
C ARG A 180 22.72 13.01 -0.32
N LEU A 181 22.38 12.19 -1.31
CA LEU A 181 23.39 11.47 -2.06
C LEU A 181 24.27 12.55 -2.69
N HIS A 182 25.47 12.72 -2.14
CA HIS A 182 26.50 13.49 -2.82
C HIS A 182 26.71 12.81 -4.19
N PRO A 183 26.60 13.54 -5.30
CA PRO A 183 26.98 12.96 -6.59
C PRO A 183 28.46 12.53 -6.50
N PRO A 184 28.84 11.40 -7.12
CA PRO A 184 30.25 11.02 -7.17
C PRO A 184 31.04 12.20 -7.73
N GLY A 185 32.07 12.61 -6.98
CA GLY A 185 32.92 13.74 -7.33
C GLY A 185 33.40 13.59 -8.77
N ARG A 186 33.21 14.65 -9.56
CA ARG A 186 33.74 14.73 -10.92
C ARG A 186 35.25 14.51 -10.84
N PRO A 187 35.85 13.61 -11.64
CA PRO A 187 37.31 13.48 -11.66
C PRO A 187 37.92 14.85 -12.02
N PRO A 188 39.06 15.23 -11.41
CA PRO A 188 39.66 16.54 -11.64
C PRO A 188 39.96 16.71 -13.13
N ARG A 189 39.53 17.83 -13.70
CA ARG A 189 39.87 18.20 -15.08
C ARG A 189 41.38 18.40 -15.17
N PRO A 190 42.06 17.94 -16.24
CA PRO A 190 43.46 18.27 -16.46
C PRO A 190 43.59 19.80 -16.54
N ARG A 191 44.48 20.36 -15.72
CA ARG A 191 44.84 21.78 -15.77
C ARG A 191 45.61 22.03 -17.05
N HIS A 192 45.02 22.72 -18.01
CA HIS A 192 45.78 23.35 -19.09
C HIS A 192 46.39 24.63 -18.55
N CYS A 193 47.69 24.61 -18.27
CA CYS A 193 48.48 25.83 -18.14
C CYS A 193 48.62 26.44 -19.53
N LEU A 194 48.05 27.62 -19.73
CA LEU A 194 48.33 28.47 -20.90
C LEU A 194 49.69 29.14 -20.66
N ASP A 195 50.59 29.10 -21.64
CA ASP A 195 51.74 30.01 -21.63
C ASP A 195 51.28 31.43 -22.02
N ALA A 196 52.15 32.41 -21.80
CA ALA A 196 51.90 33.83 -22.04
C ALA A 196 51.59 34.22 -23.50
N ARG A 197 51.46 33.27 -24.44
CA ARG A 197 51.07 33.48 -25.83
C ARG A 197 49.91 32.61 -26.33
N GLY A 198 49.20 31.92 -25.43
CA GLY A 198 47.84 31.43 -25.69
C GLY A 198 47.69 30.26 -26.67
N ARG A 199 48.67 29.35 -26.79
CA ARG A 199 48.52 28.10 -27.58
C ARG A 199 48.50 26.85 -26.70
N THR A 200 47.50 26.00 -26.88
CA THR A 200 47.37 24.70 -26.19
C THR A 200 48.26 23.63 -26.83
N ARG A 201 49.18 23.02 -26.06
CA ARG A 201 49.88 21.78 -26.45
C ARG A 201 49.22 20.57 -25.77
N ARG A 202 48.77 19.57 -26.54
CA ARG A 202 48.38 18.25 -26.00
C ARG A 202 49.65 17.43 -25.75
N GLN A 203 49.93 17.04 -24.51
CA GLN A 203 50.86 15.93 -24.23
C GLN A 203 50.07 14.62 -24.27
N ARG A 204 50.60 13.63 -25.03
CA ARG A 204 50.16 12.24 -25.01
C ARG A 204 50.90 11.52 -23.89
N ALA A 205 50.17 10.98 -22.92
CA ALA A 205 50.06 9.57 -22.55
C ALA A 205 49.22 9.52 -21.28
#